data_AF-A0A2D3VU83-F1
#
_entry.id   AF-A0A2D3VU83-F1
#
_cell.length_a   1.000
_cell.length_b   1.000
_cell.length_c   1.000
_cell.angle_alpha   90.00
_cell.angle_beta   90.00
_cell.angle_gamma   90.00
#
_symmetry.space_group_name_H-M   'P 1'
#
loop_
_entity.id
_entity.type
_entity.pdbx_description
1 polymer ?
#
loop_
_entity_poly.entity_id
_entity_poly.type
_entity_poly.pdbx_seq_one_letter_code
_entity_poly.pdbx_strand_id
1 'polypeptide(L)'
;MGGSASWGNIRGMLNQSMDDLHLHEEESYESPRTDVWGISDIDLFREANKALQVAKEPFFTIIQTSGNHRPYTIPKESYGFEIREDVSDSEVQKYGFSSVDEYNSFRFMDHSIGHFMKLARESNYYKNTIFVFWGDHGISASTGVHVTSGEGRSSLDLGALRVPFVIYSPLIAEPKIYDKVVSEVDAMPTIASLANIPYTATTLGRDMFDTRFDASRYAFTITHSSNPLLGLVGEKYYYRTRADGTNAGLFDIHSDSPLEDHSKKQPELTQKMKELMYGIYETSKYIPHFNKREDLDK
;
A
#
# COMPACT_ATOMS: atom_id res chain seq x y z
N MET A 1 6.34 6.16 -13.50
CA MET A 1 6.41 4.75 -13.08
C MET A 1 7.75 4.20 -13.54
N GLY A 2 8.44 3.37 -12.75
CA GLY A 2 9.76 2.86 -13.15
C GLY A 2 9.75 2.03 -14.45
N GLY A 3 8.70 1.23 -14.65
CA GLY A 3 8.49 0.39 -15.84
C GLY A 3 7.33 0.83 -16.73
N SER A 4 6.92 -0.05 -17.63
CA SER A 4 5.79 0.19 -18.54
C SER A 4 4.43 0.09 -17.84
N ALA A 5 3.62 1.13 -17.97
CA ALA A 5 2.22 1.17 -17.56
C ALA A 5 1.30 0.28 -18.43
N SER A 6 1.81 -0.35 -19.49
CA SER A 6 1.09 -1.42 -20.20
C SER A 6 0.89 -2.64 -19.30
N TRP A 7 1.82 -2.88 -18.39
CA TRP A 7 1.73 -3.97 -17.43
C TRP A 7 0.46 -3.82 -16.59
N GLY A 8 -0.30 -4.91 -16.45
CA GLY A 8 -1.56 -4.89 -15.70
C GLY A 8 -2.65 -3.98 -16.27
N ASN A 9 -2.53 -3.49 -17.52
CA ASN A 9 -3.44 -2.51 -18.12
C ASN A 9 -3.58 -1.20 -17.32
N ILE A 10 -2.53 -0.80 -16.58
CA ILE A 10 -2.53 0.40 -15.75
C ILE A 10 -2.79 1.65 -16.60
N ARG A 11 -2.15 1.79 -17.76
CA ARG A 11 -2.34 2.92 -18.68
C ARG A 11 -3.79 3.05 -19.13
N GLY A 12 -4.41 1.93 -19.51
CA GLY A 12 -5.80 1.92 -19.96
C GLY A 12 -6.75 2.39 -18.86
N MET A 13 -6.56 1.89 -17.64
CA MET A 13 -7.34 2.28 -16.47
C MET A 13 -7.15 3.77 -16.13
N LEU A 14 -5.91 4.25 -16.06
CA LEU A 14 -5.62 5.64 -15.69
C LEU A 14 -6.15 6.63 -16.75
N ASN A 15 -5.90 6.37 -18.03
CA ASN A 15 -6.38 7.23 -19.12
C ASN A 15 -7.92 7.31 -19.18
N GLN A 16 -8.63 6.27 -18.76
CA GLN A 16 -10.10 6.30 -18.71
C GLN A 16 -10.63 7.01 -17.45
N SER A 17 -9.81 7.13 -16.41
CA SER A 17 -10.26 7.60 -15.09
C SER A 17 -9.86 9.03 -14.78
N MET A 18 -8.89 9.60 -15.49
CA MET A 18 -8.29 10.91 -15.20
C MET A 18 -8.19 11.77 -16.47
N ASP A 19 -8.71 13.00 -16.43
CA ASP A 19 -8.69 13.90 -17.60
C ASP A 19 -7.34 14.59 -17.82
N ASP A 20 -6.65 14.95 -16.74
CA ASP A 20 -5.40 15.71 -16.75
C ASP A 20 -4.21 14.83 -16.32
N LEU A 21 -4.13 13.63 -16.90
CA LEU A 21 -3.09 12.66 -16.56
C LEU A 21 -1.81 12.94 -17.35
N HIS A 22 -0.73 13.27 -16.63
CA HIS A 22 0.63 13.30 -17.17
C HIS A 22 1.37 12.01 -16.81
N LEU A 23 1.32 11.02 -17.69
CA LEU A 23 1.96 9.72 -17.48
C LEU A 23 3.42 9.74 -17.97
N HIS A 24 4.35 9.57 -17.03
CA HIS A 24 5.76 9.29 -17.30
C HIS A 24 6.05 7.82 -16.97
N GLU A 25 6.67 7.10 -17.90
CA GLU A 25 6.97 5.67 -17.80
C GLU A 25 8.26 5.32 -18.57
N GLU A 26 8.68 4.05 -18.57
CA GLU A 26 9.98 3.53 -19.06
C GLU A 26 10.64 4.31 -20.22
N GLU A 27 9.93 4.58 -21.32
CA GLU A 27 10.48 5.26 -22.52
C GLU A 27 10.53 6.80 -22.42
N SER A 28 10.00 7.38 -21.35
CA SER A 28 9.93 8.83 -21.12
C SER A 28 11.17 9.39 -20.42
N TYR A 29 12.10 8.52 -19.99
CA TYR A 29 13.21 8.90 -19.11
C TYR A 29 14.55 8.96 -19.84
N GLU A 30 15.42 9.87 -19.40
CA GLU A 30 16.83 9.91 -19.83
C GLU A 30 17.66 8.81 -19.17
N SER A 31 17.26 8.38 -17.96
CA SER A 31 17.92 7.35 -17.19
C SER A 31 17.85 5.98 -17.89
N PRO A 32 18.95 5.21 -17.90
CA PRO A 32 18.97 3.93 -18.60
C PRO A 32 18.09 2.89 -17.91
N ARG A 33 17.46 2.05 -18.72
CA ARG A 33 16.80 0.83 -18.23
C ARG A 33 17.78 -0.03 -17.45
N THR A 34 17.40 -0.42 -16.24
CA THR A 34 18.18 -1.26 -15.33
C THR A 34 17.93 -2.74 -15.61
N ASP A 35 16.66 -3.15 -15.70
CA ASP A 35 16.29 -4.53 -16.02
C ASP A 35 14.87 -4.64 -16.60
N VAL A 36 14.27 -5.84 -16.57
CA VAL A 36 12.93 -6.12 -17.10
C VAL A 36 11.83 -5.24 -16.49
N TRP A 37 12.03 -4.70 -15.28
CA TRP A 37 11.07 -3.86 -14.57
C TRP A 37 11.20 -2.37 -14.87
N GLY A 38 12.21 -1.96 -15.65
CA GLY A 38 12.40 -0.59 -16.10
C GLY A 38 13.65 0.07 -15.52
N ILE A 39 13.57 1.35 -15.17
CA ILE A 39 14.67 2.10 -14.54
C ILE A 39 14.76 1.77 -13.03
N SER A 40 15.91 2.04 -12.42
CA SER A 40 16.11 1.84 -10.99
C SER A 40 15.25 2.81 -10.15
N ASP A 41 14.89 2.44 -8.92
CA ASP A 41 14.10 3.31 -8.03
C ASP A 41 14.83 4.65 -7.74
N ILE A 42 16.16 4.62 -7.59
CA ILE A 42 16.93 5.85 -7.36
C ILE A 42 16.88 6.79 -8.56
N ASP A 43 16.94 6.25 -9.78
CA ASP A 43 16.80 7.05 -11.00
C ASP A 43 15.37 7.52 -11.21
N LEU A 44 14.36 6.69 -10.91
CA LEU A 44 12.96 7.08 -10.95
C LEU A 44 12.70 8.29 -10.05
N PHE A 45 13.23 8.28 -8.82
CA PHE A 45 13.10 9.42 -7.92
C PHE A 45 13.85 10.66 -8.40
N ARG A 46 15.00 10.50 -9.06
CA ARG A 46 15.73 11.63 -9.66
C ARG A 46 14.95 12.26 -10.81
N GLU A 47 14.42 11.44 -11.72
CA GLU A 47 13.58 11.89 -12.83
C GLU A 47 12.28 12.54 -12.32
N ALA A 48 11.65 11.96 -11.30
CA ALA A 48 10.50 12.57 -10.65
C ALA A 48 10.84 13.92 -10.03
N ASN A 49 11.93 14.05 -9.27
CA ASN A 49 12.36 15.34 -8.71
C ASN A 49 12.60 16.39 -9.81
N LYS A 50 13.25 16.03 -10.93
CA LYS A 50 13.42 16.95 -12.07
C LYS A 50 12.07 17.47 -12.60
N ALA A 51 11.08 16.58 -12.76
CA ALA A 51 9.75 16.96 -13.23
C ALA A 51 9.00 17.85 -12.21
N LEU A 52 9.10 17.54 -10.92
CA LEU A 52 8.43 18.30 -9.86
C LEU A 52 9.01 19.70 -9.65
N GLN A 53 10.31 19.89 -9.87
CA GLN A 53 10.98 21.20 -9.71
C GLN A 53 10.46 22.27 -10.68
N VAL A 54 9.99 21.86 -11.86
CA VAL A 54 9.48 22.78 -12.89
C VAL A 54 7.97 22.98 -12.85
N ALA A 55 7.26 22.29 -11.93
CA ALA A 55 5.83 22.46 -11.73
C ALA A 55 5.53 23.90 -11.26
N LYS A 56 4.58 24.55 -11.93
CA LYS A 56 4.17 25.94 -11.65
C LYS A 56 2.90 26.04 -10.81
N GLU A 57 2.05 25.03 -10.90
CA GLU A 57 0.78 24.92 -10.18
C GLU A 57 0.88 23.82 -9.11
N PRO A 58 -0.02 23.82 -8.10
CA PRO A 58 -0.15 22.69 -7.18
C PRO A 58 -0.35 21.38 -7.95
N PHE A 59 0.31 20.32 -7.51
CA PHE A 59 0.31 19.04 -8.19
C PHE A 59 -0.07 17.89 -7.24
N PHE A 60 -0.61 16.83 -7.83
CA PHE A 60 -0.74 15.53 -7.22
C PHE A 60 0.07 14.54 -8.07
N THR A 61 0.95 13.76 -7.44
CA THR A 61 1.84 12.85 -8.16
C THR A 61 1.96 11.53 -7.43
N ILE A 62 1.80 10.44 -8.19
CA ILE A 62 2.06 9.08 -7.72
C ILE A 62 3.36 8.60 -8.37
N ILE A 63 4.34 8.24 -7.55
CA ILE A 63 5.61 7.64 -7.99
C ILE A 63 5.58 6.16 -7.62
N GLN A 64 5.36 5.31 -8.61
CA GLN A 64 5.35 3.86 -8.42
C GLN A 64 6.74 3.26 -8.71
N THR A 65 7.37 2.75 -7.66
CA THR A 65 8.65 2.02 -7.70
C THR A 65 8.50 0.67 -8.37
N SER A 66 9.63 0.08 -8.76
CA SER A 66 9.68 -1.21 -9.45
C SER A 66 10.91 -2.06 -9.12
N GLY A 67 11.89 -1.50 -8.38
CA GLY A 67 13.17 -2.16 -8.11
C GLY A 67 13.10 -3.38 -7.18
N ASN A 68 12.05 -3.49 -6.36
CA ASN A 68 11.88 -4.58 -5.39
C ASN A 68 11.27 -5.86 -5.99
N HIS A 69 11.70 -6.21 -7.21
CA HIS A 69 11.30 -7.44 -7.87
C HIS A 69 12.52 -8.22 -8.37
N ARG A 70 12.38 -9.54 -8.44
CA ARG A 70 13.41 -10.43 -9.01
C ARG A 70 13.76 -9.99 -10.43
N PRO A 71 15.05 -9.89 -10.79
CA PRO A 71 16.20 -10.47 -10.09
C PRO A 71 16.86 -9.57 -9.03
N TYR A 72 16.16 -8.54 -8.53
CA TYR A 72 16.64 -7.60 -7.50
C TYR A 72 17.86 -6.78 -7.96
N THR A 73 17.82 -6.32 -9.21
CA THR A 73 18.94 -5.62 -9.84
C THR A 73 19.23 -4.29 -9.16
N ILE A 74 20.46 -4.11 -8.67
CA ILE A 74 20.95 -2.81 -8.17
C ILE A 74 21.92 -2.24 -9.22
N PRO A 75 21.70 -1.01 -9.71
CA PRO A 75 22.56 -0.41 -10.73
C PRO A 75 23.97 -0.12 -10.18
N LYS A 76 24.96 -0.05 -11.08
CA LYS A 76 26.34 0.32 -10.71
C LYS A 76 26.44 1.73 -10.14
N GLU A 77 25.73 2.68 -10.73
CA GLU A 77 25.58 4.03 -10.19
C GLU A 77 24.45 4.01 -9.16
N SER A 78 24.84 3.88 -7.90
CA SER A 78 23.92 3.69 -6.77
C SER A 78 23.94 4.86 -5.79
N TYR A 79 24.62 5.96 -6.14
CA TYR A 79 24.74 7.17 -5.33
C TYR A 79 25.19 6.88 -3.89
N GLY A 80 26.22 6.06 -3.76
CA GLY A 80 26.83 5.71 -2.48
C GLY A 80 26.15 4.59 -1.71
N PHE A 81 25.24 3.82 -2.33
CA PHE A 81 24.72 2.61 -1.71
C PHE A 81 25.75 1.47 -1.76
N GLU A 82 25.94 0.81 -0.62
CA GLU A 82 26.82 -0.34 -0.46
C GLU A 82 26.00 -1.63 -0.26
N ILE A 83 26.23 -2.60 -1.15
CA ILE A 83 25.69 -3.96 -1.03
C ILE A 83 26.35 -4.63 0.17
N ARG A 84 25.52 -5.24 1.03
CA ARG A 84 25.99 -6.03 2.18
C ARG A 84 26.21 -7.47 1.72
N GLU A 85 27.46 -7.90 1.76
CA GLU A 85 27.91 -9.28 1.48
C GLU A 85 28.33 -10.03 2.75
N ASP A 86 28.42 -9.33 3.88
CA ASP A 86 28.79 -9.82 5.21
C ASP A 86 27.61 -10.45 5.98
N VAL A 87 26.43 -10.52 5.36
CA VAL A 87 25.25 -11.20 5.89
C VAL A 87 25.00 -12.49 5.13
N SER A 88 24.54 -13.53 5.82
CA SER A 88 24.19 -14.81 5.19
C SER A 88 22.70 -14.92 4.88
N ASP A 89 22.32 -15.76 3.91
CA ASP A 89 20.91 -16.09 3.65
C ASP A 89 20.20 -16.57 4.92
N SER A 90 20.88 -17.38 5.74
CA SER A 90 20.32 -17.89 7.00
C SER A 90 20.01 -16.80 8.01
N GLU A 91 20.71 -15.66 7.95
CA GLU A 91 20.49 -14.53 8.83
C GLU A 91 19.29 -13.71 8.38
N VAL A 92 19.26 -13.33 7.09
CA VAL A 92 18.16 -12.52 6.55
C VAL A 92 16.83 -13.28 6.54
N GLN A 93 16.85 -14.62 6.41
CA GLN A 93 15.68 -15.47 6.54
C GLN A 93 15.03 -15.42 7.93
N LYS A 94 15.80 -15.19 9.00
CA LYS A 94 15.24 -14.95 10.35
C LYS A 94 14.39 -13.69 10.40
N TYR A 95 14.60 -12.75 9.48
CA TYR A 95 13.85 -11.52 9.35
C TYR A 95 12.90 -11.55 8.15
N GLY A 96 12.57 -12.73 7.63
CA GLY A 96 11.52 -12.89 6.62
C GLY A 96 11.94 -12.62 5.17
N PHE A 97 13.21 -12.32 4.91
CA PHE A 97 13.73 -12.21 3.54
C PHE A 97 14.08 -13.58 2.97
N SER A 98 13.86 -13.77 1.67
CA SER A 98 14.14 -15.02 0.96
C SER A 98 15.62 -15.22 0.66
N SER A 99 16.35 -14.12 0.45
CA SER A 99 17.79 -14.11 0.12
C SER A 99 18.46 -12.79 0.51
N VAL A 100 19.80 -12.77 0.52
CA VAL A 100 20.61 -11.55 0.68
C VAL A 100 20.35 -10.53 -0.43
N ASP A 101 20.02 -10.98 -1.65
CA ASP A 101 19.66 -10.09 -2.76
C ASP A 101 18.34 -9.35 -2.49
N GLU A 102 17.30 -10.06 -2.04
CA GLU A 102 16.02 -9.44 -1.66
C GLU A 102 16.24 -8.44 -0.50
N TYR A 103 17.03 -8.83 0.49
CA TYR A 103 17.39 -7.93 1.60
C TYR A 103 18.08 -6.65 1.12
N ASN A 104 19.07 -6.76 0.22
CA ASN A 104 19.73 -5.60 -0.35
C ASN A 104 18.81 -4.76 -1.24
N SER A 105 17.85 -5.36 -1.94
CA SER A 105 16.83 -4.65 -2.71
C SER A 105 15.95 -3.75 -1.83
N PHE A 106 15.46 -4.28 -0.71
CA PHE A 106 14.72 -3.48 0.28
C PHE A 106 15.56 -2.34 0.87
N ARG A 107 16.84 -2.60 1.20
CA ARG A 107 17.78 -1.55 1.65
C ARG A 107 18.01 -0.50 0.57
N PHE A 108 18.08 -0.90 -0.70
CA PHE A 108 18.28 0.01 -1.81
C PHE A 108 17.04 0.88 -2.07
N MET A 109 15.83 0.33 -1.91
CA MET A 109 14.59 1.10 -1.94
C MET A 109 14.57 2.19 -0.85
N ASP A 110 14.93 1.82 0.40
CA ASP A 110 15.05 2.79 1.51
C ASP A 110 16.10 3.87 1.22
N HIS A 111 17.28 3.49 0.74
CA HIS A 111 18.33 4.43 0.31
C HIS A 111 17.84 5.36 -0.81
N SER A 112 17.08 4.85 -1.77
CA SER A 112 16.51 5.62 -2.89
C SER A 112 15.50 6.65 -2.40
N ILE A 113 14.64 6.29 -1.43
CA ILE A 113 13.74 7.24 -0.75
C ILE A 113 14.55 8.30 0.01
N GLY A 114 15.57 7.89 0.74
CA GLY A 114 16.47 8.82 1.45
C GLY A 114 17.16 9.81 0.50
N HIS A 115 17.60 9.33 -0.66
CA HIS A 115 18.18 10.18 -1.72
C HIS A 115 17.14 11.14 -2.31
N PHE A 116 15.94 10.67 -2.62
CA PHE A 116 14.82 11.51 -3.06
C PHE A 116 14.54 12.65 -2.08
N MET A 117 14.47 12.33 -0.77
CA MET A 117 14.19 13.32 0.25
C MET A 117 15.31 14.35 0.43
N LYS A 118 16.58 14.00 0.13
CA LYS A 118 17.69 14.96 0.07
C LYS A 118 17.50 15.93 -1.09
N LEU A 119 17.22 15.43 -2.29
CA LEU A 119 16.95 16.25 -3.47
C LEU A 119 15.73 17.15 -3.25
N ALA A 120 14.63 16.59 -2.75
CA ALA A 120 13.40 17.32 -2.48
C ALA A 120 13.65 18.49 -1.52
N ARG A 121 14.42 18.30 -0.43
CA ARG A 121 14.75 19.38 0.54
C ARG A 121 15.43 20.59 -0.10
N GLU A 122 16.14 20.39 -1.21
CA GLU A 122 16.81 21.45 -1.97
C GLU A 122 15.88 22.08 -3.04
N SER A 123 14.75 21.43 -3.32
CA SER A 123 13.75 21.88 -4.30
C SER A 123 12.79 22.94 -3.76
N ASN A 124 12.25 23.74 -4.67
CA ASN A 124 11.26 24.79 -4.39
C ASN A 124 9.93 24.25 -3.81
N TYR A 125 9.51 23.04 -4.16
CA TYR A 125 8.22 22.47 -3.76
C TYR A 125 8.20 21.95 -2.31
N TYR A 126 9.35 21.56 -1.73
CA TYR A 126 9.40 20.77 -0.50
C TYR A 126 8.67 21.37 0.69
N LYS A 127 8.83 22.68 0.92
CA LYS A 127 8.23 23.38 2.07
C LYS A 127 6.70 23.32 2.10
N ASN A 128 6.07 23.09 0.95
CA ASN A 128 4.62 23.03 0.80
C ASN A 128 4.19 21.72 0.13
N THR A 129 4.76 20.59 0.56
CA THR A 129 4.44 19.27 0.04
C THR A 129 4.09 18.30 1.16
N ILE A 130 3.08 17.47 0.92
CA ILE A 130 2.76 16.30 1.74
C ILE A 130 3.30 15.09 0.99
N PHE A 131 4.30 14.43 1.57
CA PHE A 131 4.85 13.17 1.10
C PHE A 131 4.11 12.03 1.79
N VAL A 132 3.62 11.07 1.04
CA VAL A 132 2.93 9.90 1.60
C VAL A 132 3.57 8.65 1.01
N PHE A 133 4.02 7.76 1.89
CA PHE A 133 4.69 6.51 1.54
C PHE A 133 3.82 5.36 2.00
N TRP A 134 3.46 4.46 1.09
CA TRP A 134 2.76 3.24 1.44
C TRP A 134 3.15 2.09 0.51
N GLY A 135 2.93 0.86 0.98
CA GLY A 135 3.07 -0.35 0.15
C GLY A 135 1.75 -0.71 -0.51
N ASP A 136 1.81 -1.28 -1.72
CA ASP A 136 0.66 -1.79 -2.46
C ASP A 136 0.15 -3.14 -1.93
N HIS A 137 1.06 -3.97 -1.40
CA HIS A 137 0.72 -5.18 -0.66
C HIS A 137 1.81 -5.58 0.33
N GLY A 138 1.45 -6.42 1.30
CA GLY A 138 2.39 -7.02 2.23
C GLY A 138 3.10 -8.24 1.64
N ILE A 139 3.93 -8.92 2.45
CA ILE A 139 4.61 -10.15 2.04
C ILE A 139 4.07 -11.31 2.86
N SER A 140 3.66 -12.37 2.18
CA SER A 140 3.36 -13.66 2.82
C SER A 140 4.68 -14.36 3.21
N ALA A 141 5.23 -13.95 4.36
CA ALA A 141 6.43 -14.53 4.93
C ALA A 141 6.08 -15.60 5.97
N SER A 142 6.83 -16.70 5.95
CA SER A 142 6.55 -17.84 6.81
C SER A 142 6.94 -17.62 8.28
N THR A 143 8.00 -16.84 8.57
CA THR A 143 8.73 -16.99 9.86
C THR A 143 9.66 -15.82 10.27
N GLY A 144 9.39 -14.56 9.90
CA GLY A 144 10.22 -13.45 10.43
C GLY A 144 10.06 -13.29 11.94
N VAL A 145 11.13 -13.03 12.70
CA VAL A 145 11.06 -12.88 14.18
C VAL A 145 10.18 -11.72 14.66
N HIS A 146 9.87 -10.78 13.76
CA HIS A 146 9.01 -9.63 14.01
C HIS A 146 7.55 -9.88 13.60
N VAL A 147 7.25 -11.02 12.97
CA VAL A 147 5.91 -11.37 12.48
C VAL A 147 5.08 -11.87 13.64
N THR A 148 3.90 -11.27 13.85
CA THR A 148 2.96 -11.72 14.88
C THR A 148 2.33 -13.05 14.50
N SER A 149 1.74 -13.75 15.48
CA SER A 149 1.08 -15.04 15.26
C SER A 149 0.00 -14.95 14.18
N GLY A 150 -0.81 -13.88 14.13
CA GLY A 150 -1.83 -13.66 13.11
C GLY A 150 -1.29 -13.30 11.72
N GLU A 151 -0.08 -12.76 11.62
CA GLU A 151 0.49 -12.32 10.34
C GLU A 151 1.15 -13.45 9.54
N GLY A 152 1.56 -14.53 10.20
CA GLY A 152 2.29 -15.62 9.57
C GLY A 152 1.52 -16.33 8.45
N ARG A 153 2.26 -16.75 7.41
CA ARG A 153 1.70 -17.49 6.27
C ARG A 153 0.94 -18.77 6.64
N SER A 154 1.36 -19.43 7.73
CA SER A 154 0.73 -20.67 8.21
C SER A 154 -0.47 -20.43 9.13
N SER A 155 -0.87 -19.18 9.37
CA SER A 155 -1.98 -18.80 10.25
C SER A 155 -3.09 -18.03 9.50
N LEU A 156 -3.28 -16.74 9.79
CA LEU A 156 -4.27 -15.89 9.12
C LEU A 156 -3.69 -15.16 7.91
N ASP A 157 -2.36 -15.20 7.72
CA ASP A 157 -1.62 -14.59 6.61
C ASP A 157 -1.89 -13.08 6.47
N LEU A 158 -2.20 -12.40 7.59
CA LEU A 158 -2.47 -10.96 7.59
C LEU A 158 -1.23 -10.13 7.22
N GLY A 159 -0.02 -10.70 7.32
CA GLY A 159 1.22 -10.07 6.88
C GLY A 159 1.26 -9.82 5.37
N ALA A 160 0.51 -10.59 4.57
CA ALA A 160 0.38 -10.34 3.13
C ALA A 160 -0.48 -9.10 2.80
N LEU A 161 -1.21 -8.56 3.80
CA LEU A 161 -2.15 -7.45 3.63
C LEU A 161 -1.72 -6.19 4.39
N ARG A 162 -0.84 -6.32 5.39
CA ARG A 162 -0.35 -5.21 6.19
C ARG A 162 0.84 -4.53 5.51
N VAL A 163 0.72 -3.23 5.29
CA VAL A 163 1.73 -2.39 4.63
C VAL A 163 2.11 -1.20 5.51
N PRO A 164 3.31 -0.62 5.35
CA PRO A 164 3.61 0.67 5.95
C PRO A 164 2.70 1.75 5.36
N PHE A 165 2.33 2.75 6.17
CA PHE A 165 1.68 3.98 5.72
C PHE A 165 2.24 5.15 6.52
N VAL A 166 3.04 6.00 5.87
CA VAL A 166 3.75 7.11 6.51
C VAL A 166 3.40 8.39 5.79
N ILE A 167 2.86 9.36 6.54
CA ILE A 167 2.67 10.73 6.07
C ILE A 167 3.80 11.59 6.63
N TYR A 168 4.50 12.29 5.76
CA TYR A 168 5.56 13.21 6.10
C TYR A 168 5.36 14.56 5.40
N SER A 169 5.52 15.66 6.14
CA SER A 169 5.53 17.00 5.57
C SER A 169 6.31 17.93 6.49
N PRO A 170 7.08 18.91 5.98
CA PRO A 170 7.66 19.95 6.81
C PRO A 170 6.60 20.84 7.51
N LEU A 171 5.32 20.72 7.13
CA LEU A 171 4.20 21.41 7.78
C LEU A 171 3.67 20.66 9.02
N ILE A 172 4.04 19.40 9.21
CA ILE A 172 3.65 18.62 10.39
C ILE A 172 4.60 18.96 11.53
N ALA A 173 4.07 19.64 12.56
CA ALA A 173 4.87 20.13 13.68
C ALA A 173 5.38 19.00 14.58
N GLU A 174 4.54 18.00 14.86
CA GLU A 174 4.84 16.95 15.84
C GLU A 174 4.62 15.56 15.23
N PRO A 175 5.58 14.63 15.38
CA PRO A 175 5.40 13.26 14.95
C PRO A 175 4.34 12.57 15.80
N LYS A 176 3.54 11.70 15.17
CA LYS A 176 2.51 10.92 15.87
C LYS A 176 2.36 9.54 15.25
N ILE A 177 2.18 8.56 16.13
CA ILE A 177 1.83 7.19 15.75
C ILE A 177 0.32 7.03 15.96
N TYR A 178 -0.36 6.48 14.94
CA TYR A 178 -1.77 6.16 14.99
C TYR A 178 -1.93 4.65 14.92
N ASP A 179 -2.43 4.06 16.01
CA ASP A 179 -2.69 2.62 16.10
C ASP A 179 -4.19 2.38 15.91
N LYS A 180 -4.64 2.47 14.65
CA LYS A 180 -6.05 2.35 14.26
C LYS A 180 -6.15 1.52 12.99
N VAL A 181 -7.18 0.68 12.89
CA VAL A 181 -7.45 -0.06 11.65
C VAL A 181 -7.87 0.90 10.55
N VAL A 182 -7.13 0.88 9.45
CA VAL A 182 -7.38 1.63 8.22
C VAL A 182 -7.17 0.71 7.03
N SER A 183 -7.69 1.10 5.87
CA SER A 183 -7.50 0.38 4.61
C SER A 183 -6.80 1.26 3.58
N GLU A 184 -6.15 0.68 2.58
CA GLU A 184 -5.51 1.44 1.50
C GLU A 184 -6.50 2.35 0.76
N VAL A 185 -7.78 1.96 0.66
CA VAL A 185 -8.83 2.81 0.07
C VAL A 185 -9.07 4.11 0.86
N ASP A 186 -8.65 4.18 2.12
CA ASP A 186 -8.74 5.37 2.97
C ASP A 186 -7.65 6.41 2.61
N ALA A 187 -6.62 6.03 1.83
CA ALA A 187 -5.48 6.90 1.52
C ALA A 187 -5.91 8.17 0.77
N MET A 188 -6.65 8.02 -0.33
CA MET A 188 -7.06 9.14 -1.19
C MET A 188 -7.94 10.20 -0.48
N PRO A 189 -9.03 9.84 0.22
CA PRO A 189 -9.81 10.84 0.96
C PRO A 189 -9.00 11.50 2.09
N THR A 190 -8.08 10.77 2.73
CA THR A 190 -7.17 11.34 3.73
C THR A 190 -6.21 12.35 3.12
N ILE A 191 -5.62 12.04 1.96
CA ILE A 191 -4.72 12.95 1.24
C ILE A 191 -5.48 14.22 0.81
N ALA A 192 -6.69 14.08 0.28
CA ALA A 192 -7.52 15.22 -0.11
C ALA A 192 -7.84 16.12 1.10
N SER A 193 -8.21 15.51 2.23
CA SER A 193 -8.46 16.20 3.50
C SER A 193 -7.22 16.97 3.99
N LEU A 194 -6.04 16.32 4.02
CA LEU A 194 -4.77 16.95 4.40
C LEU A 194 -4.35 18.09 3.46
N ALA A 195 -4.61 17.95 2.16
CA ALA A 195 -4.36 18.99 1.16
C ALA A 195 -5.43 20.10 1.17
N ASN A 196 -6.44 20.01 2.05
CA ASN A 196 -7.58 20.92 2.13
C ASN A 196 -8.31 21.05 0.78
N ILE A 197 -8.42 19.94 0.05
CA ILE A 197 -9.14 19.84 -1.22
C ILE A 197 -10.54 19.29 -0.92
N PRO A 198 -11.62 20.01 -1.27
CA PRO A 198 -12.97 19.47 -1.12
C PRO A 198 -13.16 18.29 -2.06
N TYR A 199 -13.79 17.22 -1.56
CA TYR A 199 -14.05 16.03 -2.34
C TYR A 199 -15.43 15.45 -2.02
N THR A 200 -16.02 14.80 -3.01
CA THR A 200 -17.20 13.94 -2.83
C THR A 200 -16.72 12.49 -2.79
N ALA A 201 -16.95 11.80 -1.67
CA ALA A 201 -16.58 10.39 -1.55
C ALA A 201 -17.57 9.51 -2.31
N THR A 202 -17.17 9.05 -3.50
CA THR A 202 -17.88 8.05 -4.31
C THR A 202 -17.30 6.64 -4.20
N THR A 203 -16.26 6.48 -3.37
CA THR A 203 -15.57 5.23 -3.11
C THR A 203 -15.84 4.74 -1.70
N LEU A 204 -15.29 3.59 -1.33
CA LEU A 204 -15.47 2.99 0.01
C LEU A 204 -14.55 3.59 1.08
N GLY A 205 -13.60 4.44 0.67
CA GLY A 205 -12.60 5.03 1.56
C GLY A 205 -13.16 6.12 2.45
N ARG A 206 -12.53 6.29 3.61
CA ARG A 206 -12.81 7.36 4.58
C ARG A 206 -11.55 8.14 4.92
N ASP A 207 -11.72 9.38 5.38
CA ASP A 207 -10.62 10.11 6.00
C ASP A 207 -10.18 9.38 7.29
N MET A 208 -8.91 8.98 7.35
CA MET A 208 -8.31 8.27 8.49
C MET A 208 -8.38 9.10 9.77
N PHE A 209 -8.39 10.43 9.69
CA PHE A 209 -8.45 11.33 10.86
C PHE A 209 -9.87 11.65 11.33
N ASP A 210 -10.89 11.26 10.58
CA ASP A 210 -12.28 11.50 10.97
C ASP A 210 -12.69 10.59 12.15
N THR A 211 -12.87 11.21 13.31
CA THR A 211 -13.18 10.52 14.56
C THR A 211 -14.58 9.90 14.58
N ARG A 212 -15.47 10.26 13.65
CA ARG A 212 -16.81 9.64 13.54
C ARG A 212 -16.72 8.15 13.25
N PHE A 213 -15.63 7.69 12.64
CA PHE A 213 -15.40 6.28 12.32
C PHE A 213 -14.68 5.49 13.43
N ASP A 214 -14.20 6.13 14.50
CA ASP A 214 -13.35 5.50 15.51
C ASP A 214 -14.00 4.28 16.19
N ALA A 215 -15.31 4.32 16.42
CA ALA A 215 -16.06 3.20 17.01
C ALA A 215 -16.36 2.06 16.01
N SER A 216 -15.97 2.17 14.74
CA SER A 216 -16.29 1.22 13.67
C SER A 216 -15.21 1.14 12.60
N ARG A 217 -13.96 1.02 13.04
CA ARG A 217 -12.80 0.83 12.16
C ARG A 217 -12.64 -0.63 11.80
N TYR A 218 -12.89 -0.91 10.52
CA TYR A 218 -12.67 -2.19 9.89
C TYR A 218 -11.98 -2.01 8.54
N ALA A 219 -11.18 -3.00 8.14
CA ALA A 219 -10.61 -3.11 6.81
C ALA A 219 -11.14 -4.37 6.13
N PHE A 220 -11.76 -4.21 4.96
CA PHE A 220 -12.19 -5.34 4.14
C PHE A 220 -10.98 -5.96 3.43
N THR A 221 -10.97 -7.28 3.33
CA THR A 221 -9.90 -8.04 2.66
C THR A 221 -10.51 -9.01 1.65
N ILE A 222 -9.80 -9.21 0.54
CA ILE A 222 -10.17 -10.20 -0.46
C ILE A 222 -8.91 -10.88 -1.01
N THR A 223 -8.92 -12.21 -1.04
CA THR A 223 -7.93 -13.00 -1.78
C THR A 223 -8.63 -13.62 -2.99
N HIS A 224 -8.25 -13.16 -4.18
CA HIS A 224 -8.87 -13.57 -5.43
C HIS A 224 -8.55 -15.03 -5.78
N SER A 225 -9.61 -15.80 -6.04
CA SER A 225 -9.56 -17.14 -6.62
C SER A 225 -10.95 -17.46 -7.21
N SER A 226 -11.17 -18.67 -7.73
CA SER A 226 -12.51 -19.10 -8.19
C SER A 226 -13.56 -19.09 -7.08
N ASN A 227 -13.14 -19.30 -5.82
CA ASN A 227 -13.96 -19.13 -4.62
C ASN A 227 -13.19 -18.21 -3.64
N PRO A 228 -13.32 -16.89 -3.79
CA PRO A 228 -12.45 -15.94 -3.11
C PRO A 228 -12.60 -16.04 -1.59
N LEU A 229 -11.50 -15.77 -0.88
CA LEU A 229 -11.55 -15.60 0.57
C LEU A 229 -11.92 -14.15 0.83
N LEU A 230 -13.05 -13.94 1.51
CA LEU A 230 -13.51 -12.63 1.94
C LEU A 230 -13.22 -12.47 3.43
N GLY A 231 -12.87 -11.26 3.84
CA GLY A 231 -12.59 -11.01 5.24
C GLY A 231 -12.82 -9.57 5.68
N LEU A 232 -12.89 -9.40 7.00
CA LEU A 232 -13.04 -8.11 7.66
C LEU A 232 -12.17 -8.10 8.91
N VAL A 233 -11.13 -7.27 8.90
CA VAL A 233 -10.20 -7.08 10.00
C VAL A 233 -10.69 -5.93 10.85
N GLY A 234 -10.84 -6.15 12.15
CA GLY A 234 -11.01 -5.11 13.17
C GLY A 234 -9.80 -5.05 14.09
N GLU A 235 -9.89 -4.25 15.17
CA GLU A 235 -8.78 -4.02 16.11
C GLU A 235 -8.24 -5.31 16.74
N LYS A 236 -9.14 -6.25 17.06
CA LYS A 236 -8.81 -7.52 17.72
C LYS A 236 -9.20 -8.76 16.91
N TYR A 237 -10.28 -8.69 16.15
CA TYR A 237 -10.85 -9.85 15.48
C TYR A 237 -10.76 -9.73 13.96
N TYR A 238 -10.53 -10.87 13.32
CA TYR A 238 -10.64 -11.07 11.89
C TYR A 238 -11.75 -12.07 11.60
N TYR A 239 -12.81 -11.62 10.94
CA TYR A 239 -13.80 -12.52 10.37
C TYR A 239 -13.39 -12.87 8.95
N ARG A 240 -13.42 -14.16 8.59
CA ARG A 240 -13.22 -14.60 7.19
C ARG A 240 -14.17 -15.72 6.80
N THR A 241 -14.48 -15.81 5.52
CA THR A 241 -15.25 -16.91 4.90
C THR A 241 -14.96 -16.97 3.41
N ARG A 242 -15.20 -18.11 2.79
CA ARG A 242 -15.23 -18.23 1.32
C ARG A 242 -16.52 -17.62 0.78
N ALA A 243 -16.55 -17.25 -0.50
CA ALA A 243 -17.75 -16.66 -1.11
C ALA A 243 -18.98 -17.59 -1.05
N ASP A 244 -18.78 -18.91 -1.07
CA ASP A 244 -19.83 -19.92 -0.88
C ASP A 244 -20.23 -20.15 0.60
N GLY A 245 -19.66 -19.38 1.53
CA GLY A 245 -19.91 -19.47 2.98
C GLY A 245 -19.09 -20.54 3.69
N THR A 246 -18.28 -21.33 2.99
CA THR A 246 -17.42 -22.34 3.62
C THR A 246 -16.24 -21.70 4.36
N ASN A 247 -15.63 -22.45 5.29
CA ASN A 247 -14.49 -22.00 6.10
C ASN A 247 -14.73 -20.64 6.81
N ALA A 248 -15.97 -20.39 7.23
CA ALA A 248 -16.31 -19.23 8.04
C ALA A 248 -15.73 -19.35 9.45
N GLY A 249 -15.19 -18.26 9.99
CA GLY A 249 -14.71 -18.21 11.37
C GLY A 249 -14.38 -16.80 11.83
N LEU A 250 -14.26 -16.64 13.15
CA LEU A 250 -13.86 -15.40 13.81
C LEU A 250 -12.57 -15.67 14.61
N PHE A 251 -11.51 -14.96 14.29
CA PHE A 251 -10.16 -15.25 14.78
C PHE A 251 -9.59 -14.06 15.54
N ASP A 252 -9.00 -14.29 16.71
CA ASP A 252 -8.28 -13.26 17.48
C ASP A 252 -6.88 -13.07 16.86
N ILE A 253 -6.61 -11.90 16.30
CA ILE A 253 -5.38 -11.64 15.51
C ILE A 253 -4.13 -11.51 16.38
N HIS A 254 -4.31 -11.33 17.70
CA HIS A 254 -3.22 -11.17 18.67
C HIS A 254 -3.00 -12.43 19.53
N SER A 255 -3.81 -13.48 19.31
CA SER A 255 -3.72 -14.73 20.07
C SER A 255 -2.50 -15.57 19.67
N ASP A 256 -1.86 -16.24 20.62
CA ASP A 256 -0.84 -17.27 20.34
C ASP A 256 -1.41 -18.48 19.57
N SER A 257 -2.73 -18.66 19.60
CA SER A 257 -3.49 -19.64 18.80
C SER A 257 -4.39 -18.93 17.79
N PRO A 258 -3.85 -18.25 16.77
CA PRO A 258 -4.59 -17.36 15.86
C PRO A 258 -5.60 -18.11 14.96
N LEU A 259 -5.55 -19.44 14.93
CA LEU A 259 -6.49 -20.29 14.18
C LEU A 259 -7.64 -20.85 15.04
N GLU A 260 -7.68 -20.53 16.33
CA GLU A 260 -8.84 -20.88 17.17
C GLU A 260 -10.08 -20.09 16.70
N ASP A 261 -11.18 -20.79 16.42
CA ASP A 261 -12.43 -20.15 16.03
C ASP A 261 -13.23 -19.69 17.26
N HIS A 262 -13.42 -18.39 17.37
CA HIS A 262 -14.19 -17.73 18.42
C HIS A 262 -15.64 -17.47 18.02
N SER A 263 -16.10 -17.90 16.84
CA SER A 263 -17.43 -17.58 16.31
C SER A 263 -18.58 -17.93 17.27
N LYS A 264 -18.51 -19.12 17.88
CA LYS A 264 -19.48 -19.59 18.87
C LYS A 264 -19.38 -18.88 20.22
N LYS A 265 -18.19 -18.38 20.58
CA LYS A 265 -17.95 -17.63 21.81
C LYS A 265 -18.43 -16.17 21.68
N GLN A 266 -18.48 -15.64 20.46
CA GLN A 266 -18.88 -14.27 20.16
C GLN A 266 -19.89 -14.21 19.00
N PRO A 267 -21.11 -14.74 19.20
CA PRO A 267 -22.09 -14.86 18.12
C PRO A 267 -22.54 -13.50 17.58
N GLU A 268 -22.76 -12.51 18.45
CA GLU A 268 -23.18 -11.16 18.04
C GLU A 268 -22.11 -10.44 17.21
N LEU A 269 -20.85 -10.48 17.65
CA LEU A 269 -19.73 -9.88 16.91
C LEU A 269 -19.53 -10.58 15.56
N THR A 270 -19.61 -11.92 15.54
CA THR A 270 -19.49 -12.71 14.32
C THR A 270 -20.56 -12.30 13.31
N GLN A 271 -21.81 -12.19 13.74
CA GLN A 271 -22.91 -11.79 12.87
C GLN A 271 -22.70 -10.37 12.34
N LYS A 272 -22.35 -9.42 13.21
CA LYS A 272 -22.06 -8.04 12.82
C LYS A 272 -20.95 -7.95 11.76
N MET A 273 -19.81 -8.61 12.01
CA MET A 273 -18.68 -8.57 11.08
C MET A 273 -18.98 -9.28 9.76
N LYS A 274 -19.75 -10.37 9.79
CA LYS A 274 -20.24 -11.04 8.59
C LYS A 274 -21.12 -10.12 7.74
N GLU A 275 -22.10 -9.46 8.35
CA GLU A 275 -23.03 -8.55 7.65
C GLU A 275 -22.28 -7.36 7.04
N LEU A 276 -21.37 -6.74 7.80
CA LEU A 276 -20.52 -5.66 7.32
C LEU A 276 -19.64 -6.11 6.14
N MET A 277 -19.00 -7.28 6.25
CA MET A 277 -18.15 -7.83 5.21
C MET A 277 -18.93 -8.04 3.90
N TYR A 278 -20.08 -8.71 3.96
CA TYR A 278 -20.92 -8.91 2.77
C TYR A 278 -21.48 -7.58 2.25
N GLY A 279 -21.85 -6.65 3.13
CA GLY A 279 -22.28 -5.32 2.73
C GLY A 279 -21.22 -4.59 1.91
N ILE A 280 -19.97 -4.59 2.36
CA ILE A 280 -18.83 -4.01 1.63
C ILE A 280 -18.58 -4.75 0.31
N TYR A 281 -18.62 -6.08 0.33
CA TYR A 281 -18.40 -6.92 -0.86
C TYR A 281 -19.48 -6.71 -1.95
N GLU A 282 -20.75 -6.61 -1.57
CA GLU A 282 -21.83 -6.32 -2.52
C GLU A 282 -21.74 -4.87 -3.03
N THR A 283 -21.40 -3.93 -2.14
CA THR A 283 -21.22 -2.51 -2.51
C THR A 283 -20.07 -2.32 -3.49
N SER A 284 -18.94 -3.04 -3.31
CA SER A 284 -17.78 -2.94 -4.21
C SER A 284 -18.08 -3.43 -5.63
N LYS A 285 -19.00 -4.40 -5.79
CA LYS A 285 -19.49 -4.85 -7.10
C LYS A 285 -20.49 -3.86 -7.71
N TYR A 286 -21.25 -3.16 -6.87
CA TYR A 286 -22.27 -2.20 -7.27
C TYR A 286 -21.66 -0.88 -7.78
N ILE A 287 -20.71 -0.30 -7.04
CA ILE A 287 -20.13 1.03 -7.30
C ILE A 287 -19.70 1.23 -8.76
N PRO A 288 -18.91 0.34 -9.40
CA PRO A 288 -18.43 0.55 -10.76
C PRO A 288 -19.55 0.68 -11.82
N HIS A 289 -20.74 0.17 -11.54
CA HIS A 289 -21.87 0.17 -12.48
C HIS A 289 -22.84 1.32 -12.26
N PHE A 290 -22.93 1.82 -11.03
CA PHE A 290 -24.01 2.71 -10.58
C PHE A 290 -23.54 3.98 -9.88
N ASN A 291 -22.23 4.17 -9.73
CA ASN A 291 -21.64 5.38 -9.17
C ASN A 291 -20.66 5.97 -10.18
N LYS A 292 -21.16 6.29 -11.37
CA LYS A 292 -20.31 6.70 -12.48
C LYS A 292 -19.88 8.15 -12.29
N ARG A 293 -18.73 8.48 -12.87
CA ARG A 293 -18.18 9.84 -12.79
C ARG A 293 -19.15 10.89 -13.34
N GLU A 294 -19.88 10.57 -14.39
CA GLU A 294 -20.86 11.47 -15.03
C GLU A 294 -22.07 11.80 -14.14
N ASP A 295 -22.24 11.09 -13.02
CA ASP A 295 -23.29 11.37 -12.03
C ASP A 295 -22.84 12.41 -10.98
N LEU A 296 -21.55 12.78 -10.93
CA LEU A 296 -21.03 13.84 -10.06
C LEU A 296 -21.26 15.27 -10.58
N ASP A 297 -21.43 15.41 -11.90
CA ASP A 297 -21.62 16.70 -12.58
C ASP A 297 -23.10 17.11 -12.72
N LYS A 298 -24.03 16.36 -12.09
CA LYS A 298 -25.48 16.60 -12.10
C LYS A 298 -25.95 17.15 -10.75
#